data_AF-A0A960RML0-F1
#
_entry.id   AF-A0A960RML0-F1
#
_cell.length_a   1.000
_cell.length_b   1.000
_cell.length_c   1.000
_cell.angle_alpha   90.00
_cell.angle_beta   90.00
_cell.angle_gamma   90.00
#
_symmetry.space_group_name_H-M   'P 1'
#
loop_
_entity.id
_entity.type
_entity.pdbx_description
1 polymer ?
#
loop_
_entity_poly.entity_id
_entity_poly.type
_entity_poly.pdbx_seq_one_letter_code
_entity_poly.pdbx_strand_id
1 'polypeptide(L)'
;MLTGILAAWGVLTLLSFIFVVYDLIKNTPEAGVMKVGWALVVLYTGPVGLFFYFMTCREPIPGTHEKFIDSLWKQATGSEVHCLAGDATGIIIMAFFLSFYSIPRAVEVFLEYVAGFVFGFLLFQALFMKKMMGGDLHQGFKK
;
A
#
# COMPACT_ATOMS: atom_id res chain seq x y z
N MET A 1 11.85 25.31 13.69
CA MET A 1 11.87 24.95 12.25
C MET A 1 11.39 23.53 11.99
N LEU A 2 11.96 22.51 12.64
CA LEU A 2 11.56 21.10 12.45
C LEU A 2 10.05 20.84 12.65
N THR A 3 9.46 21.40 13.70
CA THR A 3 8.02 21.26 13.99
C THR A 3 7.13 21.83 12.88
N GLY A 4 7.52 22.96 12.29
CA GLY A 4 6.78 23.56 11.17
C GLY A 4 6.86 22.72 9.91
N ILE A 5 8.03 22.12 9.63
CA ILE A 5 8.22 21.20 8.50
C ILE A 5 7.38 19.93 8.68
N LEU A 6 7.40 19.33 9.87
CA LEU A 6 6.59 18.14 10.18
C LEU A 6 5.10 18.43 10.09
N ALA A 7 4.64 19.59 10.59
CA ALA A 7 3.25 20.01 10.48
C ALA A 7 2.84 20.20 9.00
N ALA A 8 3.68 20.88 8.21
CA ALA A 8 3.43 21.06 6.78
C ALA A 8 3.38 19.72 6.03
N TRP A 9 4.30 18.81 6.33
CA TRP A 9 4.29 17.46 5.77
C TRP A 9 3.05 16.67 6.15
N GLY A 10 2.61 16.76 7.41
CA GLY A 10 1.38 16.13 7.90
C GLY A 10 0.13 16.64 7.16
N VAL A 11 0.03 17.96 6.95
CA VAL A 11 -1.07 18.56 6.17
C VAL A 11 -1.03 18.09 4.72
N LEU A 12 0.13 18.10 4.07
CA LEU A 12 0.27 17.62 2.69
C LEU A 12 -0.10 16.13 2.56
N THR A 13 0.31 15.31 3.53
CA THR A 13 -0.03 13.89 3.59
C THR A 13 -1.54 13.69 3.72
N LEU A 14 -2.18 14.43 4.63
CA LEU A 14 -3.63 14.34 4.83
C LEU A 14 -4.41 14.76 3.58
N LEU A 15 -4.03 15.87 2.94
CA LEU A 15 -4.65 16.33 1.70
C LEU A 15 -4.44 15.32 0.56
N SER A 16 -3.25 14.75 0.45
CA SER A 16 -2.94 13.73 -0.55
C SER A 16 -3.77 12.47 -0.36
N PHE A 17 -3.92 12.03 0.89
CA PHE A 17 -4.74 10.88 1.24
C PHE A 17 -6.22 11.10 0.91
N ILE A 18 -6.79 12.24 1.32
CA ILE A 18 -8.19 12.59 1.03
C ILE A 18 -8.42 12.60 -0.49
N PHE A 19 -7.51 13.22 -1.24
CA PHE A 19 -7.59 13.26 -2.70
C PHE A 19 -7.58 11.85 -3.29
N VAL A 20 -6.62 11.00 -2.91
CA VAL A 20 -6.48 9.67 -3.52
C VAL A 20 -7.70 8.80 -3.21
N VAL A 21 -8.22 8.86 -1.98
CA VAL A 21 -9.42 8.11 -1.59
C VAL A 21 -10.62 8.56 -2.40
N TYR A 22 -10.81 9.87 -2.58
CA TYR A 22 -11.88 10.41 -3.42
C TYR A 22 -11.77 9.92 -4.87
N ASP A 23 -10.57 10.04 -5.46
CA ASP A 23 -10.32 9.67 -6.85
C ASP A 23 -10.47 8.17 -7.10
N LEU A 24 -9.99 7.32 -6.17
CA LEU A 24 -10.17 5.87 -6.22
C LEU A 24 -11.65 5.46 -6.13
N ILE A 25 -12.47 6.19 -5.37
CA ILE A 25 -13.90 5.89 -5.24
C ILE A 25 -14.69 6.34 -6.48
N LYS A 26 -14.33 7.47 -7.08
CA LYS A 26 -15.15 8.14 -8.11
C LYS A 26 -14.65 7.99 -9.53
N ASN A 27 -13.35 8.04 -9.75
CA ASN A 27 -12.77 8.22 -11.09
C ASN A 27 -12.00 6.98 -11.56
N THR A 28 -11.19 6.37 -10.69
CA THR A 28 -10.24 5.33 -11.12
C THR A 28 -10.82 3.92 -10.99
N PRO A 29 -10.98 3.18 -12.12
CA PRO A 29 -11.58 1.85 -12.15
C PRO A 29 -10.55 0.76 -11.79
N GLU A 30 -10.04 0.81 -10.57
CA GLU A 30 -9.04 -0.13 -10.05
C GLU A 30 -9.68 -1.26 -9.22
N ALA A 31 -9.01 -2.41 -9.11
CA ALA A 31 -9.47 -3.52 -8.26
C ALA A 31 -9.59 -3.08 -6.79
N GLY A 32 -10.64 -3.52 -6.09
CA GLY A 32 -10.94 -3.05 -4.72
C GLY A 32 -9.79 -3.17 -3.71
N VAL A 33 -9.02 -4.26 -3.75
CA VAL A 33 -7.84 -4.43 -2.87
C VAL A 33 -6.73 -3.43 -3.23
N MET A 34 -6.57 -3.14 -4.51
CA MET A 34 -5.55 -2.20 -4.99
C MET A 34 -5.93 -0.75 -4.65
N LYS A 35 -7.23 -0.42 -4.57
CA LYS A 35 -7.69 0.85 -3.99
C LYS A 35 -7.23 1.01 -2.53
N VAL A 36 -7.34 -0.06 -1.73
CA VAL A 36 -6.85 -0.06 -0.34
C VAL A 36 -5.33 0.12 -0.31
N GLY A 37 -4.60 -0.62 -1.15
CA GLY A 37 -3.15 -0.51 -1.25
C GLY A 37 -2.67 0.90 -1.53
N TRP A 38 -3.22 1.56 -2.57
CA TRP A 38 -2.85 2.94 -2.90
C TRP A 38 -3.23 3.95 -1.81
N ALA A 39 -4.40 3.81 -1.19
CA ALA A 39 -4.78 4.67 -0.09
C ALA A 39 -3.79 4.59 1.08
N LEU A 40 -3.35 3.38 1.43
CA LEU A 40 -2.37 3.16 2.49
C LEU A 40 -0.98 3.68 2.11
N VAL A 41 -0.48 3.39 0.91
CA VAL A 41 0.83 3.88 0.46
C VAL A 41 0.89 5.41 0.46
N VAL A 42 -0.16 6.08 -0.01
CA VAL A 42 -0.24 7.55 0.06
C VAL A 42 -0.35 8.04 1.49
N LEU A 43 -1.03 7.33 2.39
CA LEU A 43 -1.07 7.69 3.80
C LEU A 43 0.32 7.62 4.46
N TYR A 44 1.16 6.66 4.05
CA TYR A 44 2.51 6.48 4.60
C TYR A 44 3.53 7.47 4.02
N THR A 45 3.40 7.80 2.73
CA THR A 45 4.44 8.53 1.98
C THR A 45 4.00 9.94 1.55
N GLY A 46 2.72 10.29 1.78
CA GLY A 46 2.13 11.58 1.49
C GLY A 46 2.19 11.95 0.00
N PRO A 47 2.65 13.18 -0.33
CA PRO A 47 2.64 13.67 -1.71
C PRO A 47 3.55 12.86 -2.65
N VAL A 48 4.56 12.15 -2.13
CA VAL A 48 5.42 11.30 -2.94
C VAL A 48 4.65 10.07 -3.45
N GLY A 49 3.89 9.40 -2.59
CA GLY A 49 3.01 8.31 -3.01
C GLY A 49 1.94 8.80 -3.99
N LEU A 50 1.40 9.99 -3.76
CA LEU A 50 0.41 10.58 -4.65
C LEU A 50 0.99 10.84 -6.06
N PHE A 51 2.24 11.29 -6.14
CA PHE A 51 2.93 11.46 -7.40
C PHE A 51 3.04 10.13 -8.17
N PHE A 52 3.44 9.05 -7.50
CA PHE A 52 3.48 7.72 -8.14
C PHE A 52 2.09 7.21 -8.52
N TYR A 53 1.07 7.49 -7.71
CA TYR A 53 -0.32 7.17 -8.04
C TYR A 53 -0.72 7.80 -9.38
N PHE A 54 -0.46 9.09 -9.59
CA PHE A 54 -0.73 9.75 -10.87
C PHE A 54 0.01 9.14 -12.05
N MET A 55 1.25 8.72 -11.84
CA MET A 55 2.11 8.22 -12.91
C MET A 55 1.80 6.77 -13.31
N THR A 56 1.27 5.98 -12.38
CA THR A 56 1.23 4.51 -12.53
C THR A 56 -0.15 3.90 -12.41
N CYS A 57 -1.11 4.57 -11.78
CA CYS A 57 -2.43 4.01 -11.50
C CYS A 57 -3.59 4.91 -11.90
N ARG A 58 -3.50 6.23 -11.75
CA ARG A 58 -4.64 7.09 -12.03
C ARG A 58 -4.98 7.07 -13.52
N GLU A 59 -6.24 6.78 -13.81
CA GLU A 59 -6.74 6.78 -15.18
C GLU A 59 -6.70 8.21 -15.79
N PRO A 60 -5.94 8.44 -16.88
CA PRO A 60 -5.87 9.78 -17.48
C PRO A 60 -7.13 10.14 -18.27
N ILE A 61 -7.72 9.17 -18.96
CA ILE A 61 -8.90 9.31 -19.81
C ILE A 61 -9.85 8.14 -19.47
N PRO A 62 -11.15 8.39 -19.23
CA PRO A 62 -12.11 7.34 -18.91
C PRO A 62 -12.07 6.17 -19.90
N GLY A 63 -11.94 4.94 -19.39
CA GLY A 63 -11.86 3.70 -20.18
C GLY A 63 -10.48 3.37 -20.75
N THR A 64 -9.41 4.05 -20.31
CA THR A 64 -8.03 3.81 -20.77
C THR A 64 -7.11 3.22 -19.71
N HIS A 65 -7.61 2.95 -18.50
CA HIS A 65 -6.84 2.44 -17.36
C HIS A 65 -5.94 1.24 -17.71
N GLU A 66 -6.51 0.18 -18.28
CA GLU A 66 -5.76 -1.04 -18.64
C GLU A 66 -4.59 -0.76 -19.58
N LYS A 67 -4.81 0.08 -20.59
CA LYS A 67 -3.75 0.48 -21.54
C LYS A 67 -2.73 1.40 -20.87
N PHE A 68 -3.16 2.22 -19.92
CA PHE A 68 -2.26 3.11 -19.20
C PHE A 68 -1.29 2.34 -18.30
N ILE A 69 -1.73 1.29 -17.63
CA ILE A 69 -0.92 0.49 -16.70
C ILE A 69 -0.04 -0.58 -17.37
N ASP A 70 -0.22 -0.82 -18.68
CA ASP A 70 0.40 -1.94 -19.42
C ASP A 70 1.95 -1.95 -19.41
N SER A 71 2.60 -0.79 -19.27
CA SER A 71 4.07 -0.75 -19.24
C SER A 71 4.65 -1.42 -17.98
N LEU A 72 5.70 -2.24 -18.16
CA LEU A 72 6.31 -3.04 -17.08
C LEU A 72 6.67 -2.26 -15.81
N TRP A 73 7.19 -1.05 -15.91
CA TRP A 73 7.56 -0.27 -14.73
C TRP A 73 6.33 0.16 -13.90
N LYS A 74 5.18 0.37 -14.53
CA LYS A 74 3.92 0.66 -13.81
C LYS A 74 3.35 -0.60 -13.16
N GLN A 75 3.44 -1.74 -13.85
CA GLN A 75 3.08 -3.03 -13.27
C GLN A 75 3.98 -3.39 -12.08
N ALA A 76 5.28 -3.07 -12.17
CA ALA A 76 6.23 -3.24 -11.08
C ALA A 76 5.87 -2.34 -9.88
N THR A 77 5.55 -1.07 -10.13
CA THR A 77 5.04 -0.17 -9.07
C THR A 77 3.75 -0.71 -8.46
N GLY A 78 2.82 -1.21 -9.28
CA GLY A 78 1.60 -1.84 -8.77
C GLY A 78 1.92 -3.06 -7.89
N SER A 79 2.83 -3.92 -8.33
CA SER A 79 3.30 -5.07 -7.54
C SER A 79 3.90 -4.64 -6.20
N GLU A 80 4.72 -3.59 -6.20
CA GLU A 80 5.32 -3.04 -4.98
C GLU A 80 4.26 -2.48 -4.02
N VAL A 81 3.25 -1.76 -4.53
CA VAL A 81 2.15 -1.24 -3.71
C VAL A 81 1.41 -2.36 -2.98
N HIS A 82 1.30 -3.55 -3.57
CA HIS A 82 0.70 -4.70 -2.90
C HIS A 82 1.51 -5.16 -1.68
N CYS A 83 2.85 -5.17 -1.77
CA CYS A 83 3.71 -5.62 -0.68
C CYS A 83 3.87 -4.54 0.39
N LEU A 84 4.25 -3.33 -0.06
CA LEU A 84 4.55 -2.18 0.79
C LEU A 84 3.38 -1.79 1.68
N ALA A 85 2.15 -1.81 1.14
CA ALA A 85 0.96 -1.46 1.90
C ALA A 85 0.78 -2.38 3.12
N GLY A 86 0.94 -3.70 2.93
CA GLY A 86 0.81 -4.68 4.00
C GLY A 86 1.98 -4.65 4.97
N ASP A 87 3.22 -4.61 4.47
CA ASP A 87 4.43 -4.61 5.30
C ASP A 87 4.45 -3.40 6.25
N ALA A 88 4.20 -2.20 5.73
CA ALA A 88 4.15 -0.99 6.54
C ALA A 88 3.00 -1.02 7.55
N THR A 89 1.83 -1.54 7.17
CA THR A 89 0.71 -1.73 8.10
C THR A 89 1.11 -2.63 9.28
N GLY A 90 1.70 -3.79 8.98
CA GLY A 90 2.10 -4.76 10.00
C GLY A 90 3.15 -4.19 10.97
N ILE A 91 4.15 -3.49 10.44
CA ILE A 91 5.17 -2.81 11.25
C ILE A 91 4.53 -1.77 12.16
N ILE A 92 3.68 -0.88 11.63
CA ILE A 92 3.05 0.20 12.42
C ILE A 92 2.16 -0.37 13.53
N ILE A 93 1.37 -1.40 13.23
CA ILE A 93 0.50 -2.05 14.22
C ILE A 93 1.35 -2.68 15.32
N MET A 94 2.41 -3.41 14.96
CA MET A 94 3.30 -4.03 15.94
C MET A 94 4.00 -2.99 16.79
N ALA A 95 4.57 -1.94 16.19
CA ALA A 95 5.22 -0.84 16.90
C ALA A 95 4.26 -0.16 17.89
N PHE A 96 3.00 0.05 17.52
CA PHE A 96 1.98 0.58 18.42
C PHE A 96 1.79 -0.33 19.65
N PHE A 97 1.64 -1.64 19.45
CA PHE A 97 1.49 -2.56 20.58
C PHE A 97 2.74 -2.65 21.44
N LEU A 98 3.93 -2.68 20.84
CA LEU A 98 5.20 -2.74 21.55
C LEU A 98 5.50 -1.46 22.33
N SER A 99 4.93 -0.31 21.94
CA SER A 99 5.07 0.94 22.68
C SER A 99 4.59 0.89 24.13
N PHE A 100 3.76 -0.10 24.49
CA PHE A 100 3.27 -0.33 25.86
C PHE A 100 4.19 -1.23 26.69
N TYR A 101 5.23 -1.81 26.08
CA TYR A 101 6.14 -2.75 26.72
C TYR A 101 7.57 -2.20 26.72
N SER A 102 8.38 -2.65 27.67
CA SER A 102 9.81 -2.35 27.70
C SER A 102 10.59 -3.64 27.48
N ILE A 103 10.89 -3.94 26.22
CA ILE A 103 11.63 -5.13 25.80
C ILE A 103 12.94 -4.73 25.11
N PRO A 104 13.91 -5.65 24.91
CA PRO A 104 15.14 -5.32 24.21
C PRO A 104 14.86 -4.90 22.76
N ARG A 105 15.50 -3.83 22.30
CA ARG A 105 15.32 -3.26 20.96
C ARG A 105 15.50 -4.27 19.81
N ALA A 106 16.38 -5.25 19.98
CA ALA A 106 16.57 -6.31 18.97
C ALA A 106 15.32 -7.19 18.82
N VAL A 107 14.59 -7.43 19.91
CA VAL A 107 13.34 -8.20 19.91
C VAL A 107 12.22 -7.37 19.31
N GLU A 108 12.17 -6.06 19.60
CA GLU A 108 11.19 -5.14 18.98
C GLU A 108 11.28 -5.18 17.45
N VAL A 109 12.48 -4.92 16.93
CA VAL A 109 12.73 -4.90 15.47
C VAL A 109 12.41 -6.26 14.84
N PHE A 110 12.76 -7.36 15.51
CA PHE A 110 12.42 -8.69 15.00
C PHE A 110 10.91 -8.92 14.92
N LEU A 111 10.16 -8.55 15.96
CA LEU A 111 8.71 -8.68 15.99
C LEU A 111 8.02 -7.77 14.97
N GLU A 112 8.48 -6.53 14.83
CA GLU A 112 8.01 -5.60 13.80
C GLU A 112 8.24 -6.15 12.40
N TYR A 113 9.43 -6.72 12.14
CA TYR A 113 9.76 -7.33 10.85
C TYR A 113 8.86 -8.55 10.54
N VAL A 114 8.69 -9.44 11.52
CA VAL A 114 7.79 -10.60 11.38
C VAL A 114 6.36 -10.14 11.13
N ALA A 115 5.88 -9.13 11.86
CA ALA A 115 4.55 -8.57 11.67
C ALA A 115 4.38 -7.95 10.28
N GLY A 116 5.36 -7.17 9.82
CA GLY A 116 5.40 -6.64 8.46
C GLY A 116 5.25 -7.75 7.44
N PHE A 117 6.16 -8.73 7.48
CA PHE A 117 6.15 -9.87 6.56
C PHE A 117 4.81 -10.63 6.57
N VAL A 118 4.24 -10.90 7.75
CA VAL A 118 2.96 -11.61 7.86
C VAL A 118 1.82 -10.81 7.23
N PHE A 119 1.76 -9.50 7.47
CA PHE A 119 0.73 -8.63 6.89
C PHE A 119 0.90 -8.46 5.38
N GLY A 120 2.12 -8.18 4.89
CA GLY A 120 2.39 -8.09 3.45
C GLY A 120 2.10 -9.38 2.72
N PHE A 121 2.63 -10.50 3.23
CA PHE A 121 2.50 -11.80 2.57
C PHE A 121 1.07 -12.35 2.63
N LEU A 122 0.45 -12.42 3.82
CA LEU A 122 -0.85 -13.11 3.96
C LEU A 122 -2.04 -12.23 3.59
N LEU A 123 -2.05 -10.96 3.99
CA LEU A 123 -3.23 -10.11 3.80
C LEU A 123 -3.26 -9.43 2.45
N PHE A 124 -2.10 -9.07 1.89
CA PHE A 124 -2.06 -8.38 0.61
C PHE A 124 -1.66 -9.29 -0.55
N GLN A 125 -0.56 -10.04 -0.45
CA GLN A 125 -0.09 -10.84 -1.58
C GLN A 125 -0.93 -12.12 -1.79
N ALA A 126 -1.13 -12.93 -0.75
CA ALA A 126 -1.83 -14.22 -0.87
C ALA A 126 -3.33 -14.07 -1.19
N LEU A 127 -4.03 -13.11 -0.55
CA LEU A 127 -5.44 -12.84 -0.85
C LEU A 127 -5.65 -12.31 -2.28
N PHE A 128 -4.70 -11.53 -2.79
CA PHE A 128 -4.75 -11.02 -4.15
C PHE A 128 -4.50 -12.12 -5.19
N MET A 129 -3.46 -12.95 -4.97
CA MET A 129 -3.20 -14.13 -5.79
C MET A 129 -4.41 -15.07 -5.81
N LYS A 130 -5.06 -15.32 -4.67
CA LYS A 130 -6.27 -16.13 -4.60
C LYS A 130 -7.36 -15.62 -5.54
N LYS A 131 -7.56 -14.29 -5.62
CA LYS A 131 -8.57 -13.68 -6.46
C LYS A 131 -8.22 -13.76 -7.96
N MET A 132 -6.93 -13.60 -8.30
CA MET A 132 -6.44 -13.80 -9.67
C MET A 132 -6.55 -15.27 -10.12
N MET A 133 -6.47 -16.21 -9.19
CA MET A 133 -6.52 -17.67 -9.45
C MET A 133 -7.94 -18.26 -9.35
N GLY A 134 -8.99 -17.45 -9.40
CA GLY A 134 -10.37 -17.95 -9.40
C GLY A 134 -10.84 -18.54 -8.06
N GLY A 135 -10.16 -18.23 -6.95
CA GLY A 135 -10.62 -18.54 -5.59
C GLY A 135 -9.91 -19.72 -4.90
N ASP A 136 -9.02 -20.45 -5.59
CA ASP A 136 -8.27 -21.57 -5.01
C ASP A 136 -6.75 -21.35 -5.08
N LEU A 137 -6.14 -21.15 -3.91
CA LEU A 137 -4.68 -21.01 -3.75
C LEU A 137 -3.93 -22.32 -4.06
N HIS A 138 -4.60 -23.48 -3.97
CA HIS A 138 -3.98 -24.78 -4.20
C HIS A 138 -3.59 -25.00 -5.68
N GLN A 139 -4.24 -24.30 -6.62
CA GLN A 139 -3.88 -24.37 -8.04
C GLN A 139 -2.47 -23.82 -8.32
N GLY A 140 -1.93 -22.94 -7.46
CA GLY A 140 -0.61 -22.34 -7.63
C GLY A 140 0.54 -23.29 -7.34
N PHE A 141 0.29 -24.29 -6.49
CA PHE A 141 1.24 -25.34 -6.13
C PHE A 141 1.20 -26.56 -7.07
N LYS A 142 0.29 -26.57 -8.06
CA LYS A 142 0.13 -27.68 -9.02
C LYS A 142 0.89 -27.48 -10.35
N LYS A 143 1.77 -26.48 -10.43
CA LYS A 143 2.66 -26.29 -11.59
C LYS A 143 3.99 -27.01 -11.38
#